data_AF-A0A173ST45-F1
#
_entry.id   AF-A0A173ST45-F1
#
_cell.length_a   1.000
_cell.length_b   1.000
_cell.length_c   1.000
_cell.angle_alpha   90.00
_cell.angle_beta   90.00
_cell.angle_gamma   90.00
#
_symmetry.space_group_name_H-M   'P 1'
#
loop_
_entity.id
_entity.type
_entity.pdbx_description
1 polymer ?
#
loop_
_entity_poly.entity_id
_entity_poly.type
_entity_poly.pdbx_seq_one_letter_code
_entity_poly.pdbx_strand_id
1 'polypeptide(L)'
;MPEAIYTARPLTDEEKIFAEKNHNLMYRYIRIHELDLEDWYDILIIPYLQAVKKYFTYEHLQKYKFEQIFFRTLDSARSNYWRAMNRKMRCPSGGIYSYENLVCKRERDDLTGLECAENMAYLANGICNESAENEVVGTEMLKEALKTLDAEEQMIIKKKLYGYSDEEIYKSMGISVKKYNQILDRLIKAVEEVMYDV
;
A
#
# COMPACT_ATOMS: atom_id res chain seq x y z
N MET A 1 10.48 4.89 -27.23
CA MET A 1 9.83 4.32 -28.44
C MET A 1 9.10 5.47 -29.10
N PRO A 2 9.29 5.73 -30.41
CA PRO A 2 8.52 6.75 -31.09
C PRO A 2 7.03 6.40 -31.05
N GLU A 3 6.19 7.38 -30.76
CA GLU A 3 4.73 7.21 -30.77
C GLU A 3 4.29 6.77 -32.16
N ALA A 4 3.38 5.80 -32.22
CA ALA A 4 2.91 5.31 -33.50
C ALA A 4 2.07 6.42 -34.18
N ILE A 5 2.31 6.65 -35.47
CA ILE A 5 1.69 7.77 -36.23
C ILE A 5 0.15 7.78 -36.10
N TYR A 6 -0.46 6.59 -35.97
CA TYR A 6 -1.90 6.45 -35.85
C TYR A 6 -2.45 6.74 -34.45
N THR A 7 -1.66 6.84 -33.38
CA THR A 7 -2.22 7.08 -32.03
C THR A 7 -2.63 8.54 -31.79
N ALA A 8 -2.02 9.50 -32.49
CA ALA A 8 -2.20 10.94 -32.23
C ALA A 8 -3.35 11.63 -32.99
N ARG A 9 -3.93 11.01 -34.02
CA ARG A 9 -5.02 11.61 -34.84
C ARG A 9 -6.42 11.14 -34.42
N PRO A 10 -7.51 11.87 -34.71
CA PRO A 10 -8.87 11.33 -34.57
C PRO A 10 -9.15 10.19 -35.58
N LEU A 11 -10.24 9.45 -35.37
CA LEU A 11 -10.72 8.44 -36.33
C LEU A 11 -11.30 9.13 -37.58
N THR A 12 -11.03 8.56 -38.75
CA THR A 12 -11.72 8.93 -40.00
C THR A 12 -13.15 8.39 -40.00
N ASP A 13 -14.01 8.89 -40.89
CA ASP A 13 -15.41 8.46 -40.93
C ASP A 13 -15.55 6.97 -41.31
N GLU A 14 -14.67 6.47 -42.19
CA GLU A 14 -14.60 5.04 -42.52
C GLU A 14 -14.23 4.20 -41.30
N GLU A 15 -13.24 4.64 -40.52
CA GLU A 15 -12.82 3.96 -39.29
C GLU A 15 -13.93 3.97 -38.24
N LYS A 16 -14.71 5.05 -38.13
CA LYS A 16 -15.87 5.13 -37.21
C LYS A 16 -16.95 4.11 -37.59
N ILE A 17 -17.34 4.07 -38.86
CA ILE A 17 -18.34 3.11 -39.36
C ILE A 17 -17.84 1.68 -39.17
N PHE A 18 -16.55 1.44 -39.42
CA PHE A 18 -15.96 0.13 -39.20
C PHE A 18 -15.95 -0.27 -37.72
N ALA A 19 -15.60 0.66 -36.83
CA ALA A 19 -15.62 0.44 -35.39
C ALA A 19 -17.04 0.13 -34.91
N GLU A 20 -18.04 0.93 -35.29
CA GLU A 20 -19.42 0.72 -34.89
C GLU A 20 -19.94 -0.68 -35.29
N LYS A 21 -19.68 -1.10 -36.54
CA LYS A 21 -20.07 -2.42 -37.04
C LYS A 21 -19.39 -3.58 -36.32
N ASN A 22 -18.14 -3.40 -35.87
CA ASN A 22 -17.35 -4.45 -35.24
C ASN A 22 -17.33 -4.34 -33.70
N HIS A 23 -18.06 -3.39 -33.12
CA HIS A 23 -18.00 -3.09 -31.69
C HIS A 23 -18.42 -4.28 -30.82
N ASN A 24 -19.35 -5.12 -31.31
CA ASN A 24 -19.80 -6.34 -30.61
C ASN A 24 -18.68 -7.35 -30.34
N LEU A 25 -17.55 -7.28 -31.05
CA LEU A 25 -16.37 -8.09 -30.75
C LEU A 25 -15.80 -7.81 -29.35
N MET A 26 -16.03 -6.62 -28.79
CA MET A 26 -15.65 -6.25 -27.41
C MET A 26 -16.33 -7.15 -26.38
N TYR A 27 -17.66 -7.25 -26.44
CA TYR A 27 -18.42 -8.11 -25.52
C TYR A 27 -18.03 -9.58 -25.65
N ARG A 28 -17.70 -10.02 -26.87
CA ARG A 28 -17.19 -11.37 -27.10
C ARG A 28 -15.82 -11.58 -26.45
N TYR A 29 -14.89 -10.64 -26.59
CA TYR A 29 -13.57 -10.71 -25.97
C TYR A 29 -13.67 -10.74 -24.44
N ILE A 30 -14.47 -9.82 -23.86
CA ILE A 30 -14.70 -9.72 -22.41
C ILE A 30 -15.26 -11.05 -21.87
N ARG A 31 -16.25 -11.63 -22.55
CA ARG A 31 -16.84 -12.92 -22.18
C ARG A 31 -15.84 -14.08 -22.24
N ILE A 32 -15.03 -14.15 -23.29
CA ILE A 32 -14.02 -15.22 -23.46
C ILE A 32 -12.96 -15.19 -22.36
N HIS A 33 -12.65 -14.00 -21.85
CA HIS A 33 -11.64 -13.80 -20.82
C HIS A 33 -12.21 -13.66 -19.40
N GLU A 34 -13.51 -13.92 -19.22
CA GLU A 34 -14.19 -13.85 -17.92
C GLU A 34 -13.95 -12.53 -17.20
N LEU A 35 -13.94 -11.44 -17.95
CA LEU A 35 -13.70 -10.10 -17.44
C LEU A 35 -15.03 -9.45 -17.05
N ASP A 36 -15.02 -8.68 -15.96
CA ASP A 36 -16.16 -7.84 -15.60
C ASP A 36 -16.36 -6.74 -16.65
N LEU A 37 -17.60 -6.55 -17.11
CA LEU A 37 -17.90 -5.62 -18.19
C LEU A 37 -17.72 -4.16 -17.74
N GLU A 38 -18.13 -3.84 -16.51
CA GLU A 38 -18.11 -2.48 -15.98
C GLU A 38 -16.65 -2.01 -15.79
N ASP A 39 -15.80 -2.90 -15.26
CA ASP A 39 -14.38 -2.59 -15.04
C ASP A 39 -13.57 -2.54 -16.35
N TRP A 40 -13.80 -3.49 -17.26
CA TRP A 40 -12.88 -3.70 -18.39
C TRP A 40 -13.26 -2.97 -19.66
N TYR A 41 -14.52 -2.53 -19.81
CA TYR A 41 -14.94 -1.86 -21.03
C TYR A 41 -14.15 -0.56 -21.25
N ASP A 42 -14.04 0.29 -20.22
CA ASP A 42 -13.34 1.56 -20.30
C ASP A 42 -11.82 1.39 -20.50
N ILE A 43 -11.26 0.32 -19.92
CA ILE A 43 -9.85 -0.02 -20.09
C ILE A 43 -9.56 -0.45 -21.54
N LEU A 44 -10.48 -1.19 -22.17
CA LEU A 44 -10.25 -1.85 -23.45
C LEU A 44 -10.80 -1.08 -24.66
N ILE A 45 -11.72 -0.12 -24.48
CA ILE A 45 -12.33 0.62 -25.60
C ILE A 45 -11.30 1.49 -26.34
N ILE A 46 -10.34 2.10 -25.63
CA ILE A 46 -9.27 2.88 -26.26
C ILE A 46 -8.34 1.97 -27.09
N PRO A 47 -7.80 0.87 -26.53
CA PRO A 47 -7.06 -0.13 -27.30
C PRO A 47 -7.84 -0.71 -28.50
N TYR A 48 -9.15 -0.88 -28.39
CA TYR A 48 -10.00 -1.31 -29.50
C TYR A 48 -9.96 -0.31 -30.66
N LEU A 49 -10.19 0.97 -30.38
CA LEU A 49 -10.13 2.02 -31.40
C LEU A 49 -8.72 2.15 -31.99
N GLN A 50 -7.68 1.93 -31.18
CA GLN A 50 -6.30 1.84 -31.68
C GLN A 50 -6.09 0.65 -32.61
N ALA A 51 -6.73 -0.50 -32.34
CA ALA A 51 -6.68 -1.67 -33.24
C ALA A 51 -7.34 -1.38 -34.59
N VAL A 52 -8.46 -0.66 -34.61
CA VAL A 52 -9.11 -0.19 -35.85
C VAL A 52 -8.15 0.68 -36.66
N LYS A 53 -7.60 1.72 -36.03
CA LYS A 53 -6.64 2.63 -36.70
C LYS A 53 -5.41 1.90 -37.20
N LYS A 54 -4.88 0.96 -36.40
CA LYS A 54 -3.75 0.11 -36.77
C LYS A 54 -4.05 -0.75 -38.01
N TYR A 55 -5.26 -1.30 -38.09
CA TYR A 55 -5.70 -2.13 -39.22
C TYR A 55 -5.81 -1.34 -40.53
N PHE A 56 -6.31 -0.10 -40.47
CA PHE A 56 -6.39 0.80 -41.62
C PHE A 56 -5.04 1.40 -42.02
N THR A 57 -4.16 1.66 -41.05
CA THR A 57 -2.86 2.30 -41.30
C THR A 57 -1.85 1.33 -41.93
N TYR A 58 -1.87 0.06 -41.55
CA TYR A 58 -0.89 -0.92 -42.04
C TYR A 58 -1.55 -1.91 -43.01
N GLU A 59 -1.41 -1.66 -44.30
CA GLU A 59 -1.99 -2.50 -45.36
C GLU A 59 -1.61 -3.99 -45.22
N HIS A 60 -0.38 -4.28 -44.82
CA HIS A 60 0.08 -5.67 -44.62
C HIS A 60 -0.66 -6.42 -43.49
N LEU A 61 -1.39 -5.73 -42.61
CA LEU A 61 -2.24 -6.34 -41.58
C LEU A 61 -3.62 -6.73 -42.12
N GLN A 62 -4.07 -6.14 -43.23
CA GLN A 62 -5.37 -6.42 -43.84
C GLN A 62 -5.46 -7.82 -44.47
N LYS A 63 -4.32 -8.52 -44.60
CA LYS A 63 -4.29 -9.95 -44.94
C LYS A 63 -4.83 -10.86 -43.84
N TYR A 64 -4.94 -10.36 -42.61
CA TYR A 64 -5.49 -11.08 -41.47
C TYR A 64 -6.91 -10.61 -41.18
N LYS A 65 -7.71 -11.45 -40.50
CA LYS A 65 -9.01 -11.00 -40.01
C LYS A 65 -8.82 -9.92 -38.96
N PHE A 66 -9.62 -8.86 -39.02
CA PHE A 66 -9.58 -7.78 -38.04
C PHE A 66 -9.65 -8.30 -36.59
N GLU A 67 -10.50 -9.30 -36.33
CA GLU A 67 -10.61 -9.96 -35.02
C GLU A 67 -9.25 -10.42 -34.47
N GLN A 68 -8.36 -10.97 -35.31
CA GLN A 68 -7.03 -11.41 -34.86
C GLN A 68 -6.13 -10.23 -34.46
N ILE A 69 -6.23 -9.10 -35.16
CA ILE A 69 -5.45 -7.88 -34.87
C ILE A 69 -5.97 -7.21 -33.60
N PHE A 70 -7.29 -7.18 -33.46
CA PHE A 70 -7.99 -6.67 -32.28
C PHE A 70 -7.65 -7.48 -31.02
N PHE A 71 -7.78 -8.81 -31.04
CA PHE A 71 -7.45 -9.67 -29.90
C PHE A 71 -6.01 -9.45 -29.41
N ARG A 72 -5.04 -9.42 -30.33
CA ARG A 72 -3.63 -9.18 -29.97
C ARG A 72 -3.40 -7.80 -29.36
N THR A 73 -4.13 -6.79 -29.83
CA THR A 73 -4.05 -5.43 -29.27
C THR A 73 -4.61 -5.40 -27.85
N LEU A 74 -5.77 -6.04 -27.62
CA LEU A 74 -6.37 -6.11 -26.29
C LEU A 74 -5.56 -6.95 -25.30
N ASP A 75 -4.99 -8.08 -25.73
CA ASP A 75 -4.13 -8.90 -24.87
C ASP A 75 -2.91 -8.10 -24.39
N SER A 76 -2.35 -7.28 -25.27
CA SER A 76 -1.25 -6.38 -24.92
C SER A 76 -1.71 -5.32 -23.90
N ALA A 77 -2.88 -4.72 -24.11
CA ALA A 77 -3.44 -3.73 -23.19
C ALA A 77 -3.74 -4.31 -21.81
N ARG A 78 -4.38 -5.48 -21.75
CA ARG A 78 -4.67 -6.23 -20.53
C ARG A 78 -3.39 -6.61 -19.78
N SER A 79 -2.38 -7.12 -20.50
CA SER A 79 -1.08 -7.43 -19.88
C SER A 79 -0.40 -6.18 -19.32
N ASN A 80 -0.46 -5.06 -20.03
CA ASN A 80 0.09 -3.79 -19.56
C ASN A 80 -0.66 -3.25 -18.35
N TYR A 81 -1.99 -3.38 -18.31
CA TYR A 81 -2.79 -3.04 -17.14
C TYR A 81 -2.35 -3.84 -15.91
N TRP A 82 -2.21 -5.17 -16.05
CA TRP A 82 -1.71 -6.00 -14.97
C TRP A 82 -0.28 -5.70 -14.54
N ARG A 83 0.62 -5.41 -15.48
CA ARG A 83 1.98 -4.97 -15.14
C ARG A 83 2.00 -3.62 -14.43
N ALA A 84 1.10 -2.71 -14.82
CA ALA A 84 0.98 -1.40 -14.20
C ALA A 84 0.42 -1.48 -12.77
N MET A 85 -0.55 -2.39 -12.55
CA MET A 85 -1.13 -2.65 -11.24
C MET A 85 -0.13 -3.36 -10.31
N ASN A 86 0.57 -4.38 -10.82
CA ASN A 86 1.56 -5.15 -10.05
C ASN A 86 2.97 -4.51 -10.03
N ARG A 87 3.09 -3.23 -10.41
CA ARG A 87 4.38 -2.55 -10.37
C ARG A 87 4.79 -2.33 -8.92
N LYS A 88 6.07 -2.51 -8.57
CA LYS A 88 6.57 -2.37 -7.18
C LYS A 88 6.17 -1.07 -6.47
N MET A 89 5.99 0.03 -7.21
CA MET A 89 5.51 1.30 -6.66
C MET A 89 4.05 1.23 -6.17
N ARG A 90 3.22 0.39 -6.79
CA ARG A 90 1.83 0.13 -6.42
C ARG A 90 1.63 -1.10 -5.55
N CYS A 91 2.58 -2.03 -5.54
CA CYS A 91 2.58 -3.18 -4.64
C CYS A 91 3.95 -3.26 -3.94
N PRO A 92 4.27 -2.34 -3.01
CA PRO A 92 5.50 -2.44 -2.24
C PRO A 92 5.43 -3.70 -1.37
N SER A 93 6.58 -4.30 -1.06
CA SER A 93 6.67 -5.54 -0.27
C SER A 93 6.02 -5.42 1.12
N GLY A 94 5.85 -4.20 1.63
CA GLY A 94 5.14 -3.91 2.88
C GLY A 94 3.63 -3.70 2.76
N GLY A 95 3.03 -3.81 1.56
CA GLY A 95 1.60 -3.53 1.33
C GLY A 95 1.28 -2.04 1.08
N ILE A 96 0.07 -1.75 0.61
CA ILE A 96 -0.41 -0.39 0.34
C ILE A 96 -1.16 0.12 1.59
N TYR A 97 -0.64 1.14 2.27
CA TYR A 97 -1.33 1.79 3.38
C TYR A 97 -2.02 3.08 2.90
N SER A 98 -3.34 3.16 3.08
CA SER A 98 -4.12 4.38 2.84
C SER A 98 -4.21 5.20 4.14
N TYR A 99 -3.96 6.51 4.05
CA TYR A 99 -4.15 7.43 5.17
C TYR A 99 -5.60 7.45 5.70
N GLU A 100 -6.57 7.21 4.83
CA GLU A 100 -7.99 7.18 5.19
C GLU A 100 -8.36 5.90 5.97
N ASN A 101 -7.65 4.79 5.73
CA ASN A 101 -7.81 3.56 6.52
C ASN A 101 -7.14 3.65 7.90
N LEU A 102 -6.27 4.64 8.14
CA LEU A 102 -5.66 4.88 9.45
C LEU A 102 -6.60 5.64 10.40
N VAL A 103 -7.68 6.23 9.89
CA VAL A 103 -8.71 6.88 10.70
C VAL A 103 -9.87 5.90 10.88
N CYS A 104 -9.65 4.84 11.65
CA CYS A 104 -10.78 4.05 12.14
C CYS A 104 -11.70 4.97 12.96
N LYS A 105 -12.95 5.07 12.51
CA LYS A 105 -14.02 5.82 13.16
C LYS A 105 -14.11 5.39 14.63
N ARG A 106 -13.94 6.35 15.56
CA ARG A 106 -14.52 6.25 16.91
C ARG A 106 -16.03 6.17 16.73
N GLU A 107 -16.59 4.97 16.59
CA GLU A 107 -18.01 4.68 16.81
C GLU A 107 -18.27 3.20 16.48
N ARG A 108 -17.85 2.34 17.41
CA ARG A 108 -18.75 1.43 18.12
C ARG A 108 -17.96 0.63 19.15
N ASP A 109 -18.58 0.49 20.32
CA ASP A 109 -18.27 -0.57 21.27
C ASP A 109 -18.10 -1.89 20.51
N ASP A 110 -17.12 -2.69 20.93
CA ASP A 110 -16.69 -4.00 20.39
C ASP A 110 -15.26 -3.98 19.81
N LEU A 111 -14.29 -4.27 20.69
CA LEU A 111 -12.98 -4.91 20.45
C LEU A 111 -12.06 -4.46 19.28
N THR A 112 -12.24 -3.28 18.70
CA THR A 112 -11.43 -2.81 17.53
C THR A 112 -10.54 -1.59 17.83
N GLY A 113 -10.32 -1.29 19.12
CA GLY A 113 -9.37 -0.26 19.55
C GLY A 113 -7.90 -0.72 19.61
N LEU A 114 -7.66 -2.04 19.70
CA LEU A 114 -6.31 -2.61 19.85
C LEU A 114 -5.60 -2.76 18.50
N GLU A 115 -6.32 -3.17 17.45
CA GLU A 115 -5.79 -3.29 16.09
C GLU A 115 -5.30 -1.93 15.52
N CYS A 116 -5.94 -0.83 15.92
CA CYS A 116 -5.52 0.52 15.49
C CYS A 116 -4.19 0.96 16.14
N ALA A 117 -3.93 0.53 17.38
CA ALA A 117 -2.70 0.87 18.10
C ALA A 117 -1.53 -0.04 17.66
N GLU A 118 -1.80 -1.32 17.40
CA GLU A 118 -0.82 -2.27 16.83
C GLU A 118 -0.38 -1.83 15.43
N ASN A 119 -1.31 -1.35 14.60
CA ASN A 119 -0.99 -0.78 13.28
C ASN A 119 -0.17 0.52 13.36
N MET A 120 -0.35 1.33 14.41
CA MET A 120 0.49 2.52 14.66
C MET A 120 1.89 2.17 15.16
N ALA A 121 2.05 1.12 15.96
CA ALA A 121 3.35 0.61 16.39
C ALA A 121 4.16 0.05 15.20
N TYR A 122 3.48 -0.65 14.28
CA TYR A 122 4.08 -1.11 13.02
C TYR A 122 4.57 0.03 12.11
N LEU A 123 3.90 1.20 12.14
CA LEU A 123 4.35 2.39 11.39
C LEU A 123 5.57 3.08 12.01
N ALA A 124 5.72 3.02 13.33
CA ALA A 124 6.95 3.48 14.00
C ALA A 124 8.13 2.52 13.72
N ASN A 125 7.87 1.21 13.68
CA ASN A 125 8.87 0.18 13.40
C ASN A 125 9.20 0.01 11.91
N GLY A 126 8.33 0.44 10.99
CA GLY A 126 8.58 0.39 9.53
C GLY A 126 9.70 1.31 9.03
N ILE A 127 10.28 2.14 9.89
CA ILE A 127 11.52 2.89 9.63
C ILE A 127 12.77 2.05 9.98
N CYS A 128 12.62 0.99 10.78
CA CYS A 128 13.71 0.13 11.24
C CYS A 128 13.62 -1.24 10.56
N ASN A 129 14.60 -1.55 9.71
CA ASN A 129 14.87 -2.92 9.25
C ASN A 129 15.40 -3.78 10.43
N GLU A 130 14.61 -3.97 11.48
CA GLU A 130 14.91 -4.94 12.53
C GLU A 130 14.10 -6.21 12.26
N SER A 131 14.75 -7.37 12.40
CA SER A 131 14.11 -8.68 12.21
C SER A 131 12.87 -8.78 13.08
N ALA A 132 11.81 -9.45 12.62
CA ALA A 132 10.65 -9.78 13.46
C ALA A 132 11.07 -10.46 14.78
N GLU A 133 12.20 -11.17 14.75
CA GLU A 133 12.85 -11.73 15.94
C GLU A 133 13.33 -10.63 16.90
N ASN A 134 13.96 -9.56 16.42
CA ASN A 134 14.44 -8.46 17.25
C ASN A 134 13.28 -7.68 17.88
N GLU A 135 12.16 -7.53 17.16
CA GLU A 135 10.95 -6.89 17.68
C GLU A 135 10.30 -7.72 18.80
N VAL A 136 10.18 -9.03 18.59
CA VAL A 136 9.66 -9.96 19.61
C VAL A 136 10.61 -10.02 20.81
N VAL A 137 11.93 -10.09 20.58
CA VAL A 137 12.94 -10.09 21.63
C VAL A 137 12.92 -8.78 22.42
N GLY A 138 12.90 -7.63 21.74
CA GLY A 138 12.85 -6.31 22.38
C GLY A 138 11.57 -6.08 23.18
N THR A 139 10.42 -6.50 22.66
CA THR A 139 9.14 -6.40 23.40
C THR A 139 9.12 -7.30 24.64
N GLU A 140 9.68 -8.50 24.57
CA GLU A 140 9.74 -9.40 25.73
C GLU A 140 10.76 -8.93 26.78
N MET A 141 11.93 -8.44 26.35
CA MET A 141 12.91 -7.79 27.22
C MET A 141 12.32 -6.58 27.95
N LEU A 142 11.56 -5.73 27.25
CA LEU A 142 10.88 -4.59 27.87
C LEU A 142 9.81 -5.04 28.88
N LYS A 143 9.06 -6.10 28.61
CA LYS A 143 8.09 -6.64 29.58
C LYS A 143 8.78 -7.18 30.83
N GLU A 144 9.94 -7.82 30.68
CA GLU A 144 10.71 -8.33 31.80
C GLU A 144 11.31 -7.19 32.64
N ALA A 145 11.91 -6.20 31.98
CA ALA A 145 12.40 -4.99 32.64
C ALA A 145 11.26 -4.23 33.35
N LEU A 146 10.06 -4.14 32.76
CA LEU A 146 8.93 -3.47 33.42
C LEU A 146 8.48 -4.20 34.70
N LYS A 147 8.70 -5.51 34.84
CA LYS A 147 8.35 -6.26 36.07
C LYS A 147 9.29 -5.95 37.23
N THR A 148 10.52 -5.50 36.99
CA THR A 148 11.48 -5.16 38.05
C THR A 148 11.24 -3.78 38.65
N LEU A 149 10.37 -2.98 37.99
CA LEU A 149 10.12 -1.57 38.30
C LEU A 149 8.81 -1.37 39.06
N ASP A 150 8.79 -0.33 39.90
CA ASP A 150 7.59 0.07 40.62
C ASP A 150 6.56 0.79 39.74
N ALA A 151 5.35 1.05 40.28
CA ALA A 151 4.28 1.68 39.52
C ALA A 151 4.57 3.14 39.11
N GLU A 152 5.37 3.88 39.89
CA GLU A 152 5.78 5.26 39.56
C GLU A 152 6.80 5.24 38.41
N GLU A 153 7.77 4.31 38.47
CA GLU A 153 8.81 4.08 37.48
C GLU A 153 8.23 3.62 36.13
N GLN A 154 7.28 2.67 36.15
CA GLN A 154 6.55 2.24 34.94
C GLN A 154 5.77 3.38 34.29
N MET A 155 5.23 4.31 35.08
CA MET A 155 4.48 5.46 34.55
C MET A 155 5.39 6.44 33.81
N ILE A 156 6.63 6.62 34.28
CA ILE A 156 7.64 7.44 33.59
C ILE A 156 7.95 6.83 32.22
N ILE A 157 8.19 5.52 32.15
CA ILE A 157 8.49 4.81 30.88
C ILE A 157 7.30 4.90 29.93
N LYS A 158 6.07 4.66 30.40
CA LYS A 158 4.85 4.78 29.57
C LYS A 158 4.72 6.18 28.99
N LYS A 159 4.88 7.24 29.80
CA LYS A 159 4.83 8.63 29.31
C LYS A 159 5.93 8.91 28.29
N LYS A 160 7.14 8.37 28.48
CA LYS A 160 8.21 8.48 27.47
C LYS A 160 7.85 7.81 26.15
N LEU A 161 7.27 6.61 26.18
CA LEU A 161 6.82 5.90 24.98
C LEU A 161 5.70 6.65 24.24
N TYR A 162 4.81 7.33 24.96
CA TYR A 162 3.78 8.20 24.36
C TYR A 162 4.32 9.54 23.85
N GLY A 163 5.63 9.79 23.92
CA GLY A 163 6.28 10.98 23.36
C GLY A 163 6.26 12.23 24.23
N TYR A 164 5.95 12.10 25.53
CA TYR A 164 6.01 13.23 26.46
C TYR A 164 7.46 13.67 26.68
N SER A 165 7.68 14.98 26.71
CA SER A 165 8.98 15.57 27.07
C SER A 165 9.30 15.37 28.55
N ASP A 166 10.59 15.40 28.91
CA ASP A 166 11.03 15.31 30.33
C ASP A 166 10.29 16.32 31.20
N GLU A 167 10.14 17.54 30.68
CA GLU A 167 9.43 18.62 31.36
C GLU A 167 7.98 18.29 31.68
N GLU A 168 7.24 17.76 30.70
CA GLU A 168 5.85 17.39 30.88
C GLU A 168 5.72 16.22 31.87
N ILE A 169 6.70 15.31 31.90
CA ILE A 169 6.67 14.15 32.79
C ILE A 169 6.85 14.59 34.25
N TYR A 170 7.94 15.26 34.59
CA TYR A 170 8.18 15.63 36.00
C TYR A 170 7.16 16.66 36.50
N LYS A 171 6.66 17.57 35.64
CA LYS A 171 5.57 18.49 35.99
C LYS A 171 4.25 17.74 36.21
N SER A 172 3.88 16.80 35.33
CA SER A 172 2.62 16.04 35.47
C SER A 172 2.63 15.04 36.62
N MET A 173 3.80 14.56 37.04
CA MET A 173 3.95 13.65 38.17
C MET A 173 4.23 14.37 39.50
N GLY A 174 4.46 15.68 39.49
CA GLY A 174 4.80 16.45 40.70
C GLY A 174 6.16 16.09 41.32
N ILE A 175 7.11 15.63 40.48
CA ILE A 175 8.43 15.14 40.91
C ILE A 175 9.48 16.22 40.64
N SER A 176 10.49 16.35 41.50
CA SER A 176 11.61 17.25 41.24
C SER A 176 12.50 16.72 40.12
N VAL A 177 13.09 17.62 39.32
CA VAL A 177 14.03 17.24 38.23
C VAL A 177 15.15 16.32 38.72
N LYS A 178 15.65 16.55 39.94
CA LYS A 178 16.68 15.71 40.56
C LYS A 178 16.20 14.30 40.83
N LYS A 179 15.00 14.13 41.40
CA LYS A 179 14.40 12.81 41.66
C LYS A 179 14.06 12.10 40.35
N TYR A 180 13.62 12.84 39.33
CA TYR A 180 13.36 12.31 37.99
C TYR A 180 14.60 11.70 37.34
N ASN A 181 15.72 12.43 37.32
CA ASN A 181 16.97 11.93 36.74
C ASN A 181 17.51 10.71 37.52
N GLN A 182 17.40 10.70 38.85
CA GLN A 182 17.78 9.54 39.67
C GLN A 182 16.96 8.29 39.35
N ILE A 183 15.68 8.47 39.03
CA ILE A 183 14.82 7.36 38.59
C ILE A 183 15.25 6.91 37.19
N LEU A 184 15.44 7.83 36.24
CA LEU A 184 15.93 7.48 34.90
C LEU A 184 17.25 6.71 34.92
N ASP A 185 18.23 7.12 35.74
CA ASP A 185 19.52 6.43 35.85
C ASP A 185 19.35 4.98 36.35
N ARG A 186 18.45 4.76 37.32
CA ARG A 186 18.11 3.41 37.80
C ARG A 186 17.39 2.60 36.74
N LEU A 187 16.45 3.21 36.01
CA LEU A 187 15.71 2.57 34.92
C LEU A 187 16.66 2.11 33.80
N ILE A 188 17.58 2.97 33.38
CA ILE A 188 18.59 2.65 32.36
C ILE A 188 19.42 1.46 32.81
N LYS A 189 19.90 1.48 34.06
CA LYS A 189 20.70 0.38 34.61
C LYS A 189 19.92 -0.94 34.68
N ALA A 190 18.65 -0.91 35.09
CA ALA A 190 17.81 -2.11 35.15
C ALA A 190 17.55 -2.69 33.76
N VAL A 191 17.40 -1.84 32.73
CA VAL A 191 17.27 -2.28 31.34
C VAL A 191 18.58 -2.86 30.80
N GLU A 192 19.73 -2.25 31.13
CA GLU A 192 21.05 -2.80 30.78
C GLU A 192 21.27 -4.20 31.38
N GLU A 193 20.93 -4.41 32.66
CA GLU A 193 21.03 -5.73 33.30
C GLU A 193 20.21 -6.79 32.54
N VAL A 194 18.97 -6.49 32.12
CA VAL A 194 18.13 -7.39 31.33
C VAL A 194 18.68 -7.65 29.92
N MET A 195 19.39 -6.69 29.31
CA MET A 195 19.99 -6.87 27.98
C MET A 195 21.29 -7.69 28.01
N TYR A 196 22.05 -7.67 29.11
CA TYR A 196 23.36 -8.34 29.22
C TYR A 196 23.33 -9.68 29.98
N ASP A 197 22.20 -10.06 30.57
CA ASP A 197 21.98 -11.37 31.20
C ASP A 197 21.53 -12.48 30.21
N VAL A 198 21.56 -12.22 28.90
CA VAL A 198 21.20 -13.16 27.79
C VAL A 198 22.43 -13.65 27.03
#